data_AF-A0A8S4BMF2-F1
#
_entry.id   AF-A0A8S4BMF2-F1
#
_cell.length_a   1.000
_cell.length_b   1.000
_cell.length_c   1.000
_cell.angle_alpha   90.00
_cell.angle_beta   90.00
_cell.angle_gamma   90.00
#
_symmetry.space_group_name_H-M   'P 1'
#
loop_
_entity.id
_entity.type
_entity.pdbx_description
1 polymer ?
#
loop_
_entity_poly.entity_id
_entity_poly.type
_entity_poly.pdbx_seq_one_letter_code
_entity_poly.pdbx_strand_id
1 'polypeptide(L)'
;MLENSYVWPSLEVLLYSFWFDSCPSPLRLKKKKKKKKKKEKKKKKKMCFVGRKETKQRGSMAVGVGWYVLSIMGRRRTLPNIDSPDWGLRMQAERQAVNFVVQGSAADLCKMAMIQIFNLVSTSSSPSARLLAQLHDELLYEVEDSQVEPFAALVRSTMESLQHIDHLGVHLKVPLKVSVSSGKSWGSMSELLPPS
;
A
#
# COMPACT_ATOMS: atom_id res chain seq x y z
N MET A 1 3.18 -6.60 38.25
CA MET A 1 3.55 -5.98 36.95
C MET A 1 2.70 -6.67 35.92
N LEU A 2 1.95 -5.93 35.10
CA LEU A 2 1.25 -6.54 33.97
C LEU A 2 2.33 -6.99 32.99
N GLU A 3 2.32 -8.28 32.63
CA GLU A 3 3.20 -8.77 31.58
C GLU A 3 2.61 -8.36 30.22
N ASN A 4 3.43 -7.69 29.42
CA ASN A 4 3.07 -7.25 28.09
C ASN A 4 3.81 -8.08 27.03
N SER A 5 3.16 -8.20 25.88
CA SER A 5 3.70 -8.81 24.67
C SER A 5 3.53 -7.87 23.49
N TYR A 6 4.38 -8.03 22.50
CA TYR A 6 4.31 -7.26 21.26
C TYR A 6 3.46 -8.00 20.23
N VAL A 7 2.64 -7.27 19.48
CA VAL A 7 1.83 -7.79 18.36
C VAL A 7 2.23 -7.05 17.08
N TRP A 8 2.53 -7.81 16.02
CA TRP A 8 3.12 -7.34 14.77
C TRP A 8 2.30 -7.82 13.55
N PRO A 9 1.26 -7.09 13.14
CA PRO A 9 0.63 -7.29 11.84
C PRO A 9 1.51 -6.77 10.68
N SER A 10 1.55 -7.54 9.60
CA SER A 10 2.17 -7.16 8.32
C SER A 10 1.18 -7.40 7.16
N LEU A 11 1.03 -6.41 6.28
CA LEU A 11 0.20 -6.52 5.08
C LEU A 11 0.98 -7.19 3.97
N GLU A 12 0.58 -8.41 3.57
CA GLU A 12 1.13 -9.04 2.38
C GLU A 12 0.49 -8.44 1.12
N VAL A 13 0.96 -7.25 0.74
CA VAL A 13 0.52 -6.63 -0.51
C VAL A 13 1.26 -7.30 -1.68
N LEU A 14 0.67 -8.37 -2.23
CA LEU A 14 1.14 -9.11 -3.43
C LEU A 14 1.40 -8.22 -4.68
N LEU A 15 1.04 -6.94 -4.60
CA LEU A 15 1.27 -5.94 -5.63
C LEU A 15 2.77 -5.69 -5.90
N TYR A 16 3.67 -5.91 -4.93
CA TYR A 16 5.10 -5.63 -5.11
C TYR A 16 5.80 -6.60 -6.08
N SER A 17 5.56 -7.91 -5.97
CA SER A 17 6.27 -8.94 -6.74
C SER A 17 5.87 -8.97 -8.22
N PHE A 18 4.59 -8.74 -8.54
CA PHE A 18 4.12 -8.68 -9.93
C PHE A 18 4.69 -7.49 -10.70
N TRP A 19 5.09 -6.43 -9.97
CA TRP A 19 5.31 -5.11 -10.53
C TRP A 19 6.80 -4.78 -10.67
N PHE A 20 7.65 -5.14 -9.70
CA PHE A 20 9.11 -4.95 -9.80
C PHE A 20 9.75 -5.74 -10.94
N ASP A 21 9.16 -6.88 -11.32
CA ASP A 21 9.64 -7.71 -12.44
C ASP A 21 9.34 -7.09 -13.83
N SER A 22 8.45 -6.09 -13.88
CA SER A 22 8.07 -5.40 -15.12
C SER A 22 8.95 -4.19 -15.46
N CYS A 23 9.81 -3.73 -14.54
CA CYS A 23 10.74 -2.63 -14.77
C CYS A 23 12.16 -3.18 -15.02
N PRO A 24 12.72 -3.07 -16.23
CA PRO A 24 14.10 -3.50 -16.46
C PRO A 24 15.04 -2.58 -15.66
N SER A 25 15.68 -3.14 -14.64
CA SER A 25 16.86 -2.55 -14.02
C SER A 25 17.97 -2.43 -15.08
N PRO A 26 18.83 -1.38 -15.03
CA PRO A 26 19.99 -1.26 -15.93
C PRO A 26 20.91 -2.50 -15.85
N LEU A 27 20.91 -3.17 -14.69
CA LEU A 27 21.73 -4.34 -14.39
C LEU A 27 21.28 -5.64 -15.08
N ARG A 28 20.10 -5.69 -15.72
CA ARG A 28 19.57 -6.91 -16.37
C ARG A 28 19.57 -6.88 -17.91
N LEU A 29 20.39 -6.02 -18.52
CA LEU A 29 20.61 -5.99 -19.98
C LEU A 29 21.89 -6.72 -20.42
N LYS A 30 22.06 -7.98 -19.99
CA LYS A 30 22.87 -8.95 -20.74
C LYS A 30 22.11 -10.28 -20.83
N LYS A 31 21.22 -10.38 -21.83
CA LYS A 31 21.09 -11.54 -22.75
C LYS A 31 19.78 -11.48 -23.55
N LYS A 32 19.97 -11.41 -24.88
CA LYS A 32 19.22 -12.06 -25.98
C LYS A 32 17.85 -11.52 -26.47
N LYS A 33 17.90 -11.24 -27.78
CA LYS A 33 16.95 -11.49 -28.90
C LYS A 33 15.90 -10.42 -29.29
N LYS A 34 16.36 -9.62 -30.26
CA LYS A 34 15.77 -9.18 -31.55
C LYS A 34 14.25 -9.28 -31.79
N LYS A 35 13.71 -8.15 -32.24
CA LYS A 35 12.69 -7.97 -33.30
C LYS A 35 11.37 -8.78 -33.20
N LYS A 36 10.50 -8.44 -32.24
CA LYS A 36 9.02 -8.49 -32.41
C LYS A 36 8.21 -7.67 -31.37
N LYS A 37 8.87 -6.95 -30.45
CA LYS A 37 8.23 -6.27 -29.30
C LYS A 37 7.86 -4.78 -29.49
N LYS A 38 7.90 -4.21 -30.71
CA LYS A 38 7.68 -2.76 -30.89
C LYS A 38 6.19 -2.35 -30.86
N LYS A 39 5.27 -3.19 -31.35
CA LYS A 39 3.82 -2.93 -31.30
C LYS A 39 3.19 -3.27 -29.94
N GLU A 40 3.72 -4.29 -29.26
CA GLU A 40 3.21 -4.74 -27.96
C GLU A 40 3.68 -3.87 -26.79
N LYS A 41 4.89 -3.30 -26.88
CA LYS A 41 5.36 -2.26 -25.94
C LYS A 41 4.52 -0.98 -25.98
N LYS A 42 3.97 -0.61 -27.15
CA LYS A 42 3.06 0.55 -27.26
C LYS A 42 1.69 0.29 -26.63
N LYS A 43 1.18 -0.95 -26.68
CA LYS A 43 -0.09 -1.31 -26.02
C LYS A 43 0.04 -1.45 -24.49
N LYS A 44 1.19 -1.91 -23.97
CA LYS A 44 1.43 -2.03 -22.52
C LYS A 44 1.79 -0.71 -21.82
N LYS A 45 2.10 0.37 -22.55
CA LYS A 45 2.34 1.72 -21.99
C LYS A 45 1.06 2.53 -21.75
N LYS A 46 -0.12 1.89 -21.73
CA LYS A 46 -1.33 2.45 -21.12
C LYS A 46 -1.33 2.12 -19.62
N MET A 47 -0.32 2.58 -18.91
CA MET A 47 -0.21 2.39 -17.47
C MET A 47 -0.67 3.69 -16.83
N CYS A 48 -1.88 3.65 -16.26
CA CYS A 48 -2.54 4.66 -15.43
C CYS A 48 -1.87 6.05 -15.36
N PHE A 49 -1.84 6.78 -16.47
CA PHE A 49 -1.63 8.22 -16.45
C PHE A 49 -3.02 8.86 -16.49
N VAL A 50 -3.46 9.40 -15.36
CA VAL A 50 -4.66 10.24 -15.31
C VAL A 50 -4.23 11.60 -15.85
N GLY A 51 -4.84 11.99 -16.97
CA GLY A 51 -4.37 13.07 -17.82
C GLY A 51 -4.36 14.46 -17.19
N ARG A 52 -3.75 15.40 -17.93
CA ARG A 52 -4.08 16.84 -17.90
C ARG A 52 -5.60 16.94 -18.16
N LYS A 53 -6.37 17.48 -17.21
CA LYS A 53 -7.86 17.51 -17.19
C LYS A 53 -8.51 17.49 -18.60
N GLU A 54 -9.28 16.44 -18.89
CA GLU A 54 -10.56 16.50 -19.60
C GLU A 54 -11.48 15.39 -19.06
N THR A 55 -12.07 15.61 -17.88
CA THR A 55 -13.29 14.93 -17.45
C THR A 55 -14.39 15.98 -17.42
N LYS A 56 -15.20 15.99 -18.49
CA LYS A 56 -16.36 16.86 -18.65
C LYS A 56 -17.55 16.27 -17.89
N GLN A 57 -17.61 16.42 -16.57
CA GLN A 57 -18.85 16.29 -15.81
C GLN A 57 -18.83 17.23 -14.59
N ARG A 58 -19.69 18.26 -14.69
CA ARG A 58 -20.29 19.13 -13.65
C ARG A 58 -19.37 19.61 -12.50
N GLY A 59 -19.00 20.90 -12.57
CA GLY A 59 -18.62 21.70 -11.40
C GLY A 59 -17.14 22.11 -11.31
N SER A 60 -16.89 23.38 -11.66
CA SER A 60 -15.74 24.23 -11.29
C SER A 60 -14.32 24.00 -11.87
N MET A 61 -13.98 24.97 -12.73
CA MET A 61 -12.72 25.69 -12.95
C MET A 61 -11.41 24.92 -13.18
N ALA A 62 -10.84 25.18 -14.35
CA ALA A 62 -9.47 24.90 -14.72
C ALA A 62 -8.53 25.79 -13.91
N VAL A 63 -7.62 25.18 -13.15
CA VAL A 63 -6.41 25.82 -12.64
C VAL A 63 -5.27 25.02 -13.27
N GLY A 64 -4.30 25.70 -13.89
CA GLY A 64 -3.32 25.09 -14.80
C GLY A 64 -2.33 24.15 -14.11
N VAL A 65 -2.64 22.86 -13.98
CA VAL A 65 -1.78 21.94 -13.22
C VAL A 65 -1.14 20.87 -14.12
N GLY A 66 0.19 20.74 -14.00
CA GLY A 66 1.00 19.73 -14.69
C GLY A 66 0.59 18.30 -14.39
N TRP A 67 1.26 17.35 -15.05
CA TRP A 67 0.97 15.92 -14.98
C TRP A 67 1.02 15.38 -13.55
N TYR A 68 0.12 14.45 -13.25
CA TYR A 68 0.04 13.82 -11.93
C TYR A 68 -0.44 12.38 -12.00
N VAL A 69 -0.23 11.67 -10.90
CA VAL A 69 -0.79 10.34 -10.64
C VAL A 69 -1.49 10.32 -9.29
N LEU A 70 -2.42 9.39 -9.14
CA LEU A 70 -3.23 9.21 -7.93
C LEU A 70 -2.95 7.82 -7.32
N SER A 71 -3.01 7.72 -6.00
CA SER A 71 -3.16 6.43 -5.30
C SER A 71 -4.62 5.94 -5.33
N ILE A 72 -4.88 4.75 -4.79
CA ILE A 72 -6.26 4.19 -4.73
C ILE A 72 -7.23 5.06 -3.93
N MET A 73 -6.77 5.81 -2.92
CA MET A 73 -7.61 6.72 -2.13
C MET A 73 -7.54 8.17 -2.63
N GLY A 74 -7.00 8.40 -3.84
CA GLY A 74 -7.03 9.71 -4.47
C GLY A 74 -5.92 10.69 -4.05
N ARG A 75 -4.90 10.24 -3.29
CA ARG A 75 -3.75 11.09 -2.96
C ARG A 75 -2.92 11.37 -4.21
N ARG A 76 -2.58 12.63 -4.44
CA ARG A 76 -1.94 13.10 -5.67
C ARG A 76 -0.43 13.24 -5.54
N ARG A 77 0.31 12.79 -6.56
CA ARG A 77 1.72 13.15 -6.80
C ARG A 77 1.86 13.83 -8.14
N THR A 78 2.37 15.06 -8.13
CA THR A 78 2.72 15.80 -9.34
C THR A 78 4.05 15.33 -9.91
N LEU A 79 4.12 15.20 -11.23
CA LEU A 79 5.29 14.73 -11.97
C LEU A 79 5.56 15.69 -13.13
N PRO A 80 6.17 16.86 -12.86
CA PRO A 80 6.37 17.89 -13.87
C PRO A 80 7.25 17.42 -15.04
N ASN A 81 8.12 16.44 -14.82
CA ASN A 81 9.10 15.98 -15.82
C ASN A 81 8.62 14.81 -16.69
N ILE A 82 7.35 14.39 -16.61
CA ILE A 82 6.87 13.21 -17.34
C ILE A 82 6.81 13.42 -18.87
N ASP A 83 6.67 14.66 -19.32
CA ASP A 83 6.70 15.06 -20.71
C ASP A 83 8.02 15.74 -21.10
N SER A 84 9.04 15.67 -20.23
CA SER A 84 10.34 16.26 -20.50
C SER A 84 10.95 15.71 -21.81
N PRO A 85 11.57 16.59 -22.64
CA PRO A 85 12.33 16.15 -23.80
C PRO A 85 13.60 15.38 -23.39
N ASP A 86 14.11 15.63 -22.17
CA ASP A 86 15.21 14.88 -21.60
C ASP A 86 14.78 13.45 -21.27
N TRP A 87 15.44 12.50 -21.92
CA TRP A 87 15.16 11.07 -21.75
C TRP A 87 15.34 10.59 -20.31
N GLY A 88 16.38 11.04 -19.62
CA GLY A 88 16.71 10.64 -18.25
C GLY A 88 15.65 11.14 -17.26
N LEU A 89 15.29 12.42 -17.34
CA LEU A 89 14.27 13.03 -16.50
C LEU A 89 12.90 12.38 -16.71
N ARG A 90 12.53 12.10 -17.96
CA ARG A 90 11.30 11.39 -18.29
C ARG A 90 11.27 9.98 -17.74
N MET A 91 12.35 9.21 -17.89
CA MET A 91 12.45 7.85 -17.37
C MET A 91 12.37 7.81 -15.84
N GLN A 92 12.96 8.78 -15.16
CA GLN A 92 12.85 8.92 -13.70
C GLN A 92 11.42 9.24 -13.29
N ALA A 93 10.75 10.17 -13.97
CA ALA A 93 9.36 10.52 -13.71
C ALA A 93 8.42 9.30 -13.95
N GLU A 94 8.65 8.51 -14.99
CA GLU A 94 7.92 7.26 -15.24
C GLU A 94 8.08 6.27 -14.07
N ARG A 95 9.30 6.09 -13.55
CA ARG A 95 9.55 5.22 -12.38
C ARG A 95 8.89 5.75 -11.11
N GLN A 96 8.90 7.06 -10.89
CA GLN A 96 8.26 7.67 -9.73
C GLN A 96 6.74 7.54 -9.79
N ALA A 97 6.13 7.72 -10.96
CA ALA A 97 4.69 7.55 -11.17
C ALA A 97 4.22 6.19 -10.69
N VAL A 98 4.92 5.19 -11.20
CA VAL A 98 4.75 3.79 -10.93
C VAL A 98 4.89 3.45 -9.45
N ASN A 99 6.00 3.85 -8.84
CA ASN A 99 6.28 3.52 -7.45
C ASN A 99 5.25 4.22 -6.55
N PHE A 100 4.86 5.44 -6.89
CA PHE A 100 3.84 6.16 -6.14
C PHE A 100 2.47 5.48 -6.17
N VAL A 101 2.03 4.94 -7.30
CA VAL A 101 0.74 4.23 -7.36
C VAL A 101 0.77 3.01 -6.44
N VAL A 102 1.84 2.23 -6.43
CA VAL A 102 1.95 1.02 -5.59
C VAL A 102 2.16 1.38 -4.12
N GLN A 103 3.24 2.08 -3.81
CA GLN A 103 3.64 2.44 -2.44
C GLN A 103 2.65 3.40 -1.80
N GLY A 104 2.13 4.34 -2.59
CA GLY A 104 1.17 5.31 -2.12
C GLY A 104 -0.14 4.64 -1.71
N SER A 105 -0.61 3.70 -2.52
CA SER A 105 -1.82 2.94 -2.22
C SER A 105 -1.66 2.02 -1.02
N ALA A 106 -0.50 1.35 -0.88
CA ALA A 106 -0.19 0.56 0.31
C ALA A 106 -0.16 1.42 1.59
N ALA A 107 0.47 2.59 1.51
CA ALA A 107 0.51 3.54 2.63
C ALA A 107 -0.88 4.07 3.00
N ASP A 108 -1.77 4.25 2.02
CA ASP A 108 -3.14 4.69 2.27
C ASP A 108 -3.95 3.60 2.99
N LEU A 109 -3.84 2.32 2.57
CA LEU A 109 -4.47 1.18 3.26
C LEU A 109 -3.94 1.04 4.69
N CYS A 110 -2.62 1.10 4.88
CA CYS A 110 -2.01 1.00 6.20
C CYS A 110 -2.52 2.10 7.14
N LYS A 111 -2.61 3.35 6.66
CA LYS A 111 -3.16 4.46 7.46
C LYS A 111 -4.64 4.28 7.78
N MET A 112 -5.44 3.77 6.85
CA MET A 112 -6.84 3.45 7.14
C MET A 112 -6.97 2.36 8.20
N ALA A 113 -6.15 1.31 8.13
CA ALA A 113 -6.09 0.28 9.18
C ALA A 113 -5.75 0.89 10.54
N MET A 114 -4.72 1.73 10.59
CA MET A 114 -4.31 2.41 11.83
C MET A 114 -5.45 3.20 12.46
N ILE A 115 -6.18 3.99 11.65
CA ILE A 115 -7.31 4.79 12.13
C ILE A 115 -8.44 3.90 12.64
N GLN A 116 -8.80 2.85 11.90
CA GLN A 116 -9.88 1.95 12.30
C GLN A 116 -9.55 1.19 13.58
N ILE A 117 -8.34 0.61 13.67
CA ILE A 117 -7.87 -0.10 14.87
C ILE A 117 -7.83 0.86 16.07
N PHE A 118 -7.29 2.07 15.88
CA PHE A 118 -7.24 3.08 16.94
C PHE A 118 -8.63 3.43 17.46
N ASN A 119 -9.61 3.64 16.58
CA ASN A 119 -10.99 3.92 16.96
C ASN A 119 -11.64 2.75 17.70
N LEU A 120 -11.43 1.51 17.24
CA LEU A 120 -11.96 0.31 17.90
C LEU A 120 -11.39 0.16 19.31
N VAL A 121 -10.07 0.28 19.46
CA VAL A 121 -9.41 0.18 20.77
C VAL A 121 -9.85 1.33 21.70
N SER A 122 -9.97 2.55 21.18
CA SER A 122 -10.35 3.73 21.99
C SER A 122 -11.81 3.71 22.45
N THR A 123 -12.69 3.02 21.73
CA THR A 123 -14.13 2.92 22.07
C THR A 123 -14.46 1.69 22.90
N SER A 124 -13.61 0.65 22.85
CA SER A 124 -13.73 -0.55 23.67
C SER A 124 -13.08 -0.39 25.05
N SER A 125 -13.63 -1.04 26.07
CA SER A 125 -12.94 -1.18 27.37
C SER A 125 -11.83 -2.24 27.35
N SER A 126 -11.82 -3.11 26.34
CA SER A 126 -10.87 -4.20 26.11
C SER A 126 -11.00 -4.66 24.64
N PRO A 127 -9.91 -5.03 23.95
CA PRO A 127 -8.53 -5.11 24.43
C PRO A 127 -7.85 -3.73 24.56
N SER A 128 -6.96 -3.60 25.54
CA SER A 128 -6.08 -2.45 25.68
C SER A 128 -4.80 -2.69 24.87
N ALA A 129 -4.52 -1.80 23.93
CA ALA A 129 -3.35 -1.91 23.08
C ALA A 129 -2.79 -0.53 22.78
N ARG A 130 -1.45 -0.42 22.79
CA ARG A 130 -0.75 0.81 22.46
C ARG A 130 0.03 0.62 21.18
N LEU A 131 -0.24 1.46 20.19
CA LEU A 131 0.59 1.55 18.98
C LEU A 131 1.96 2.15 19.36
N LEU A 132 3.03 1.40 19.13
CA LEU A 132 4.40 1.84 19.40
C LEU A 132 5.09 2.40 18.16
N ALA A 133 4.96 1.71 17.03
CA ALA A 133 5.65 2.09 15.80
C ALA A 133 4.87 1.66 14.54
N GLN A 134 5.12 2.38 13.45
CA GLN A 134 4.69 2.04 12.10
C GLN A 134 5.92 1.97 11.20
N LEU A 135 6.14 0.82 10.56
CA LEU A 135 7.27 0.56 9.68
C LEU A 135 6.74 0.14 8.32
N HIS A 136 6.70 1.09 7.38
CA HIS A 136 6.10 0.90 6.06
C HIS A 136 4.63 0.41 6.15
N ASP A 137 4.40 -0.86 5.86
CA ASP A 137 3.13 -1.58 5.85
C ASP A 137 2.90 -2.45 7.09
N GLU A 138 3.79 -2.33 8.08
CA GLU A 138 3.76 -3.07 9.35
C GLU A 138 3.45 -2.15 10.52
N LEU A 139 2.72 -2.68 11.51
CA LEU A 139 2.39 -1.97 12.75
C LEU A 139 2.92 -2.77 13.93
N LEU A 140 3.48 -2.08 14.92
CA LEU A 140 3.95 -2.69 16.16
C LEU A 140 3.09 -2.17 17.31
N TYR A 141 2.43 -3.09 18.01
CA TYR A 141 1.64 -2.82 19.19
C TYR A 141 2.26 -3.45 20.43
N GLU A 142 2.08 -2.79 21.56
CA GLU A 142 2.24 -3.36 22.90
C GLU A 142 0.85 -3.68 23.45
N VAL A 143 0.67 -4.90 23.93
CA VAL A 143 -0.62 -5.45 24.37
C VAL A 143 -0.39 -6.22 25.66
N GLU A 144 -1.34 -6.18 26.58
CA GLU A 144 -1.32 -7.06 27.75
C GLU A 144 -1.38 -8.53 27.30
N ASP A 145 -0.59 -9.41 27.91
CA ASP A 145 -0.51 -10.83 27.54
C ASP A 145 -1.87 -11.52 27.43
N SER A 146 -2.76 -11.22 28.39
CA SER A 146 -4.12 -11.77 28.47
C SER A 146 -5.00 -11.38 27.27
N GLN A 147 -4.58 -10.37 26.50
CA GLN A 147 -5.34 -9.76 25.40
C GLN A 147 -4.66 -9.94 24.04
N VAL A 148 -3.53 -10.64 23.95
CA VAL A 148 -2.77 -10.83 22.69
C VAL A 148 -3.61 -11.48 21.60
N GLU A 149 -4.23 -12.62 21.89
CA GLU A 149 -5.07 -13.36 20.93
C GLU A 149 -6.30 -12.57 20.46
N PRO A 150 -7.15 -12.00 21.34
CA PRO A 150 -8.30 -11.23 20.89
C PRO A 150 -7.88 -9.96 20.14
N PHE A 151 -6.80 -9.30 20.55
CA PHE A 151 -6.28 -8.15 19.82
C PHE A 151 -5.74 -8.53 18.44
N ALA A 152 -4.98 -9.63 18.33
CA ALA A 152 -4.48 -10.13 17.04
C ALA A 152 -5.63 -10.46 16.06
N ALA A 153 -6.71 -11.07 16.55
CA ALA A 153 -7.91 -11.35 15.75
C ALA A 153 -8.61 -10.06 15.30
N LEU A 154 -8.74 -9.07 16.19
CA LEU A 154 -9.31 -7.76 15.87
C LEU A 154 -8.49 -7.04 14.80
N VAL A 155 -7.17 -7.00 14.95
CA VAL A 155 -6.27 -6.35 13.99
C VAL A 155 -6.33 -7.03 12.63
N ARG A 156 -6.25 -8.38 12.59
CA ARG A 156 -6.35 -9.15 11.34
C ARG A 156 -7.66 -8.85 10.62
N SER A 157 -8.79 -9.05 11.28
CA SER A 157 -10.11 -8.83 10.67
C SER A 157 -10.31 -7.39 10.19
N THR A 158 -9.86 -6.40 10.97
CA THR A 158 -9.94 -4.98 10.59
C THR A 158 -9.13 -4.71 9.34
N MET A 159 -7.88 -5.17 9.28
CA MET A 159 -6.98 -4.94 8.14
C MET A 159 -7.45 -5.67 6.87
N GLU A 160 -7.95 -6.90 6.99
CA GLU A 160 -8.48 -7.66 5.86
C GLU A 160 -9.79 -7.06 5.32
N SER A 161 -10.62 -6.47 6.19
CA SER A 161 -11.86 -5.79 5.78
C SER A 161 -11.64 -4.62 4.81
N LEU A 162 -10.45 -4.00 4.84
CA LEU A 162 -10.06 -2.91 3.93
C LEU A 162 -9.97 -3.34 2.46
N GLN A 163 -10.14 -4.62 2.16
CA GLN A 163 -10.33 -5.10 0.80
C GLN A 163 -11.53 -4.40 0.12
N HIS A 164 -12.54 -4.03 0.91
CA HIS A 164 -13.75 -3.35 0.47
C HIS A 164 -14.01 -2.11 1.32
N ILE A 165 -13.92 -0.93 0.71
CA ILE A 165 -14.15 0.36 1.36
C ILE A 165 -15.21 1.11 0.57
N ASP A 166 -16.48 0.85 0.89
CA ASP A 166 -17.63 1.29 0.10
C ASP A 166 -17.72 2.81 -0.03
N HIS A 167 -17.46 3.55 1.07
CA HIS A 167 -17.56 5.00 1.08
C HIS A 167 -16.49 5.70 0.20
N LEU A 168 -15.39 5.01 -0.14
CA LEU A 168 -14.37 5.48 -1.09
C LEU A 168 -14.46 4.77 -2.45
N GLY A 169 -15.40 3.82 -2.62
CA GLY A 169 -15.53 3.00 -3.82
C GLY A 169 -14.29 2.14 -4.12
N VAL A 170 -13.49 1.81 -3.09
CA VAL A 170 -12.28 1.00 -3.24
C VAL A 170 -12.66 -0.47 -3.07
N HIS A 171 -12.55 -1.23 -4.16
CA HIS A 171 -12.73 -2.68 -4.14
C HIS A 171 -11.49 -3.35 -4.74
N LEU A 172 -10.69 -3.98 -3.89
CA LEU A 172 -9.51 -4.71 -4.32
C LEU A 172 -9.92 -6.03 -4.96
N LYS A 173 -9.31 -6.35 -6.11
CA LYS A 173 -9.54 -7.61 -6.85
C LYS A 173 -8.85 -8.82 -6.21
N VAL A 174 -7.87 -8.56 -5.36
CA VAL A 174 -7.05 -9.58 -4.69
C VAL A 174 -7.31 -9.42 -3.20
N PRO A 175 -7.54 -10.52 -2.45
CA PRO A 175 -7.71 -10.44 -1.01
C PRO A 175 -6.49 -9.85 -0.34
N LEU A 176 -6.71 -8.98 0.65
CA LEU A 176 -5.66 -8.53 1.55
C LEU A 176 -5.43 -9.63 2.57
N LYS A 177 -4.21 -10.18 2.61
CA LYS A 177 -3.81 -11.17 3.60
C LYS A 177 -2.96 -10.49 4.65
N VAL A 178 -3.24 -10.76 5.92
CA VAL A 178 -2.54 -10.16 7.06
C VAL A 178 -1.91 -11.27 7.90
N SER A 179 -0.59 -11.30 7.91
CA SER A 179 0.17 -12.12 8.86
C SER A 179 0.28 -11.35 10.17
N VAL A 180 0.14 -12.06 11.30
CA VAL A 180 0.26 -11.45 12.63
C VAL A 180 1.20 -12.29 13.45
N SER A 181 2.23 -11.68 14.00
CA SER A 181 3.19 -12.33 14.88
C SER A 181 3.11 -11.73 16.28
N SER A 182 3.49 -12.50 17.30
CA SER A 182 3.58 -12.00 18.67
C SER A 182 4.80 -12.52 19.41
N GLY A 183 5.26 -11.79 20.42
CA GLY A 183 6.37 -12.23 21.27
C GLY A 183 6.76 -11.23 22.34
N LYS A 184 7.56 -11.67 23.32
CA LYS A 184 8.08 -10.85 24.42
C LYS A 184 9.15 -9.85 24.00
N SER A 185 9.79 -10.09 22.86
CA SER A 185 10.73 -9.18 22.24
C SER A 185 10.53 -9.19 20.74
N TRP A 186 10.88 -8.10 20.07
CA TRP A 186 10.81 -8.02 18.61
C TRP A 186 11.68 -9.09 17.92
N GLY A 187 12.82 -9.45 18.50
CA GLY A 187 13.70 -10.50 17.94
C GLY A 187 13.20 -11.94 18.13
N SER A 188 12.15 -12.17 18.91
CA SER A 188 11.67 -13.50 19.31
C SER A 188 10.17 -13.66 19.08
N MET A 189 9.68 -13.19 17.92
CA MET A 189 8.26 -13.28 17.56
C MET A 189 7.93 -14.60 16.87
N SER A 190 6.80 -15.19 17.22
CA SER A 190 6.20 -16.34 16.53
C SER A 190 4.90 -15.94 15.85
N GLU A 191 4.67 -16.48 14.65
CA GLU A 191 3.43 -16.24 13.91
C GLU A 191 2.23 -16.81 14.67
N LEU A 192 1.19 -15.99 14.84
CA LEU A 192 -0.09 -16.39 15.41
C LEU A 192 -0.96 -16.92 14.28
N LEU A 193 -1.22 -18.22 14.30
CA LEU A 193 -2.13 -18.83 13.33
C LEU A 193 -3.55 -18.29 13.52
N PRO A 194 -4.34 -18.15 12.44
CA PRO A 194 -5.75 -17.82 12.57
C PRO A 194 -6.48 -18.91 13.37
N PRO A 195 -7.49 -18.55 14.18
CA PRO A 195 -8.33 -19.55 14.84
C PRO A 195 -8.99 -20.43 13.78
N SER A 196 -8.94 -21.75 14.01
CA SER A 196 -9.49 -22.80 13.14
C SER A 196 -11.00 -22.79 13.06
#